data_AF-A0A919HY89-F1
#
_entry.id   AF-A0A919HY89-F1
#
_cell.length_a   1.000
_cell.length_b   1.000
_cell.length_c   1.000
_cell.angle_alpha   90.00
_cell.angle_beta   90.00
_cell.angle_gamma   90.00
#
_symmetry.space_group_name_H-M   'P 1'
#
loop_
_entity.id
_entity.type
_entity.pdbx_description
1 polymer ?
#
loop_
_entity_poly.entity_id
_entity_poly.type
_entity_poly.pdbx_seq_one_letter_code
_entity_poly.pdbx_strand_id
1 'polypeptide(L)' 'MSEAIVPLSSIDAAEIRERVRAAGVVGAGGAGFPTHIKLQARVDTVLVNAAECEPMLKVDQQLMAQQADRLIRGRVTR' A
#
# COMPACT_ATOMS: atom_id res chain seq x y z
N MET A 1 7.14 15.13 18.25
CA MET A 1 8.22 14.12 18.25
C MET A 1 8.25 13.50 16.88
N SER A 2 9.29 13.77 16.09
CA SER A 2 9.46 13.13 14.79
C SER A 2 9.80 11.67 15.04
N GLU A 3 8.90 10.74 14.74
CA GLU A 3 9.32 9.35 14.57
C GLU A 3 10.36 9.32 13.46
N ALA A 4 11.55 8.80 13.76
CA ALA A 4 12.57 8.59 12.75
C ALA A 4 12.00 7.65 11.68
N ILE A 5 12.14 8.00 10.39
CA ILE A 5 11.72 7.13 9.29
C ILE A 5 12.65 5.91 9.28
N VAL A 6 12.17 4.80 9.84
CA VAL A 6 12.88 3.52 9.83
C VAL A 6 12.71 2.85 8.46
N PRO A 7 13.80 2.41 7.79
CA PRO A 7 13.71 1.69 6.52
C PRO A 7 12.88 0.41 6.64
N LEU A 8 12.03 0.13 5.65
CA LEU A 8 11.22 -1.11 5.62
C LEU A 8 12.09 -2.38 5.64
N SER A 9 13.31 -2.31 5.12
CA SER A 9 14.29 -3.41 5.14
C SER A 9 14.81 -3.77 6.54
N SER A 10 14.58 -2.91 7.54
CA SER A 10 15.05 -3.11 8.92
C SER A 10 13.97 -3.58 9.89
N ILE A 11 12.76 -3.84 9.39
CA ILE A 11 11.63 -4.32 10.19
C ILE A 11 11.00 -5.56 9.55
N ASP A 12 10.37 -6.41 10.36
CA ASP A 12 9.65 -7.57 9.86
C ASP A 12 8.20 -7.21 9.44
N ALA A 13 7.48 -8.15 8.84
CA ALA A 13 6.10 -7.90 8.42
C ALA A 13 5.12 -7.86 9.58
N ALA A 14 5.45 -8.38 10.77
CA ALA A 14 4.59 -8.20 11.92
C ALA A 14 4.59 -6.72 12.32
N GLU A 15 5.76 -6.11 12.36
CA GLU A 15 5.95 -4.69 12.60
C GLU A 15 5.34 -3.83 11.46
N ILE A 16 5.52 -4.21 10.19
CA ILE A 16 4.84 -3.51 9.06
C ILE A 16 3.33 -3.57 9.23
N ARG A 17 2.74 -4.74 9.53
CA ARG A 17 1.29 -4.87 9.73
C ARG A 17 0.80 -4.03 10.90
N GLU A 18 1.55 -3.99 11.99
CA GLU A 18 1.19 -3.22 13.17
C GLU A 18 1.21 -1.72 12.89
N ARG A 19 2.24 -1.22 12.18
CA ARG A 19 2.28 0.18 11.73
C ARG A 19 1.13 0.53 10.80
N VAL A 20 0.81 -0.35 9.84
CA VAL A 20 -0.33 -0.17 8.92
C VAL A 20 -1.66 -0.16 9.69
N ARG A 21 -1.80 -1.00 10.72
CA ARG A 21 -2.97 -1.05 11.61
C ARG A 21 -3.08 0.23 12.43
N ALA A 22 -2.00 0.66 13.10
CA ALA A 22 -1.96 1.86 13.93
C ALA A 22 -2.24 3.13 13.13
N ALA A 23 -1.77 3.20 11.88
CA ALA A 23 -2.05 4.30 10.96
C ALA A 23 -3.49 4.28 10.37
N GLY A 24 -4.27 3.23 10.61
CA GLY A 24 -5.65 3.13 10.11
C GLY A 24 -5.75 3.01 8.59
N VAL A 25 -4.75 2.43 7.93
CA VAL A 25 -4.73 2.34 6.45
C VAL A 25 -5.80 1.38 5.93
N VAL A 26 -6.59 1.87 4.99
CA VAL A 26 -7.64 1.11 4.29
C VAL A 26 -7.36 1.05 2.78
N GLY A 27 -8.00 0.12 2.07
CA GLY A 27 -7.89 0.03 0.62
C GLY A 27 -8.49 1.24 -0.10
N ALA A 28 -7.68 1.91 -0.92
CA ALA A 28 -8.06 3.13 -1.66
C ALA A 28 -8.94 2.89 -2.90
N GLY A 29 -9.20 1.64 -3.30
CA GLY A 29 -10.03 1.28 -4.45
C GLY A 29 -11.55 1.28 -4.18
N GLY A 30 -12.03 2.06 -3.23
CA GLY A 30 -13.47 2.22 -2.90
C GLY A 30 -14.04 1.26 -1.84
N ALA A 31 -13.52 0.03 -1.72
CA ALA A 31 -14.06 -0.95 -0.76
C ALA A 31 -13.75 -0.64 0.73
N GLY A 32 -12.74 0.18 1.01
CA GLY A 32 -12.40 0.57 2.39
C GLY A 32 -11.93 -0.57 3.31
N PHE A 33 -11.63 -1.75 2.77
CA PHE A 33 -11.24 -2.91 3.58
C PHE A 33 -9.88 -2.67 4.29
N PRO A 34 -9.73 -2.99 5.59
CA PRO A 34 -8.50 -2.73 6.34
C PRO A 34 -7.27 -3.42 5.74
N THR A 35 -6.24 -2.65 5.43
CA THR A 35 -5.04 -3.15 4.73
C THR A 35 -4.23 -4.12 5.58
N HIS A 36 -4.15 -3.89 6.90
CA HIS A 36 -3.42 -4.77 7.82
C HIS A 36 -4.01 -6.20 7.87
N ILE A 37 -5.31 -6.37 7.59
CA ILE A 37 -5.94 -7.69 7.48
C ILE A 37 -5.49 -8.38 6.18
N LYS A 38 -5.47 -7.66 5.04
CA LYS A 38 -4.98 -8.21 3.76
C LYS A 38 -3.53 -8.68 3.86
N LEU A 39 -2.69 -7.94 4.58
CA LEU A 39 -1.27 -8.26 4.78
C LEU A 39 -1.02 -9.51 5.66
N GLN A 40 -2.05 -10.11 6.26
CA GLN A 40 -1.94 -11.39 6.97
C GLN A 40 -2.00 -12.59 6.02
N ALA A 41 -2.50 -12.41 4.80
CA ALA A 41 -2.60 -13.48 3.83
C ALA A 41 -1.21 -13.97 3.38
N ARG A 42 -1.10 -15.28 3.14
CA ARG A 42 0.05 -15.88 2.46
C ARG A 42 -0.33 -16.08 1.00
N VAL A 43 0.36 -15.40 0.10
CA VAL A 43 0.11 -15.42 -1.34
C VAL A 43 1.43 -15.42 -2.07
N ASP A 44 1.48 -16.11 -3.21
CA ASP A 44 2.67 -16.11 -4.09
C ASP A 44 2.70 -14.88 -5.01
N THR A 45 1.54 -14.28 -5.26
CA THR A 45 1.37 -13.19 -6.22
C THR A 45 0.68 -12.00 -5.58
N VAL A 46 1.24 -10.82 -5.81
CA VAL A 46 0.63 -9.53 -5.48
C VAL A 46 0.26 -8.82 -6.77
N LEU A 47 -1.03 -8.51 -6.94
CA LEU A 47 -1.54 -7.72 -8.07
C LEU A 47 -1.74 -6.27 -7.64
N VAL A 48 -1.12 -5.35 -8.36
CA VAL A 48 -1.40 -3.91 -8.24
C VAL A 48 -2.56 -3.60 -9.19
N ASN A 49 -3.70 -3.18 -8.65
CA ASN A 49 -4.82 -2.73 -9.46
C ASN A 49 -4.58 -1.28 -9.93
N ALA A 50 -4.40 -1.10 -11.23
CA ALA A 50 -4.24 0.20 -11.88
C ALA A 50 -5.41 0.51 -12.85
N ALA A 51 -6.47 -0.31 -12.81
CA ALA A 51 -7.65 -0.13 -13.64
C ALA A 51 -8.60 0.87 -12.96
N GLU A 52 -8.50 2.13 -13.36
CA GLU A 52 -9.40 3.21 -12.94
C GLU A 52 -10.48 3.40 -14.00
N CYS A 53 -11.64 2.79 -13.78
CA CYS A 53 -12.76 2.82 -14.73
C CYS A 53 -13.90 3.75 -14.32
N GLU A 54 -13.86 4.29 -13.09
CA GLU A 54 -14.89 5.18 -12.57
C GLU A 54 -14.81 6.54 -13.30
N PRO A 55 -15.91 7.03 -13.89
CA PRO A 55 -15.93 8.32 -14.57
C PRO A 55 -15.41 9.45 -13.67
N MET A 56 -14.64 10.37 -14.27
CA MET A 56 -14.05 11.55 -13.62
C MET A 56 -12.94 11.27 -12.59
N LEU A 57 -12.68 10.03 -12.20
CA LEU A 57 -11.49 9.67 -11.41
C LEU A 57 -10.30 9.42 -12.34
N LYS A 58 -9.18 10.10 -12.04
CA LYS A 58 -7.91 10.01 -12.79
C LYS A 58 -6.69 9.95 -11.85
N VAL A 59 -6.92 9.68 -10.56
CA VAL A 59 -5.91 9.80 -9.52
C VAL A 59 -4.82 8.75 -9.74
N ASP A 60 -5.22 7.50 -10.00
CA ASP A 60 -4.25 6.42 -10.23
C ASP A 60 -3.47 6.67 -11.53
N GLN A 61 -4.14 7.13 -12.58
CA GLN A 61 -3.50 7.51 -13.85
C GLN A 61 -2.44 8.61 -13.64
N GLN A 62 -2.78 9.67 -12.89
CA GLN A 62 -1.87 10.78 -12.60
C GLN A 62 -0.70 10.35 -11.70
N LEU A 63 -0.96 9.55 -10.67
CA LEU A 63 0.08 9.04 -9.78
C LEU A 63 1.05 8.12 -10.52
N MET A 64 0.57 7.29 -11.45
CA MET A 64 1.44 6.48 -12.30
C MET A 64 2.28 7.35 -13.23
N ALA A 65 1.70 8.36 -13.87
CA ALA A 65 2.43 9.25 -14.77
C ALA A 65 3.51 10.09 -14.05
N GLN A 66 3.28 10.48 -12.79
CA GLN A 66 4.14 11.42 -12.06
C GLN A 66 5.04 10.76 -11.01
N GLN A 67 4.64 9.61 -10.47
CA GLN A 67 5.24 8.99 -9.28
C GLN A 67 5.34 7.47 -9.37
N ALA A 68 5.47 6.90 -10.58
CA ALA A 68 5.60 5.45 -10.79
C ALA A 68 6.59 4.78 -9.83
N ASP A 69 7.81 5.32 -9.68
CA ASP A 69 8.83 4.75 -8.80
C ASP A 69 8.40 4.67 -7.33
N ARG A 70 7.59 5.62 -6.87
CA ARG A 70 7.05 5.61 -5.52
C ARG A 70 5.98 4.52 -5.35
N LEU A 71 5.13 4.34 -6.36
CA LEU A 71 4.12 3.27 -6.36
C LEU A 71 4.78 1.89 -6.36
N ILE A 72 5.81 1.69 -7.18
CA ILE A 72 6.54 0.43 -7.26
C ILE A 72 7.24 0.11 -5.94
N ARG A 73 7.82 1.11 -5.25
CA ARG A 73 8.45 0.91 -3.92
C ARG A 73 7.49 0.49 -2.82
N GLY A 74 6.19 0.81 -2.94
CA GLY A 74 5.17 0.44 -1.96
C GLY A 74 4.84 -1.06 -1.93
N ARG A 75 5.38 -1.85 -2.85
CA ARG A 75 5.19 -3.31 -2.85
C ARG A 75 5.95 -3.94 -1.68
N VAL A 76 5.22 -4.64 -0.82
CA VAL A 76 5.84 -5.54 0.17
C VAL A 76 6.13 -6.86 -0.56
N THR A 77 7.30 -6.94 -1.18
CA THR A 77 7.85 -8.21 -1.66
C THR A 77 8.67 -8.81 -0.54
N ARG A 78 8.25 -9.99 -0.08
CA ARG A 78 9.02 -10.86 0.81
C ARG A 78 9.44 -12.10 0.05
#